data_AF-A0A954ZNB0-F1
#
_entry.id   AF-A0A954ZNB0-F1
#
_cell.length_a   1.000
_cell.length_b   1.000
_cell.length_c   1.000
_cell.angle_alpha   90.00
_cell.angle_beta   90.00
_cell.angle_gamma   90.00
#
_symmetry.space_group_name_H-M   'P 1'
#
loop_
_entity.id
_entity.type
_entity.pdbx_description
1 polymer ?
#
loop_
_entity_poly.entity_id
_entity_poly.type
_entity_poly.pdbx_seq_one_letter_code
_entity_poly.pdbx_strand_id
1 'polypeptide(L)'
;MANKLLPYTDDPTPTGSPVQVLPVERLLLDPENPRLSLPANATQQRILKELYEFHRLEELISSLLTNGYFHEEPLVAIPASRNGYYTVVEGNRRLAALKIISQPEIRGRLGLKSIPDATDNQIDRLAEIPVKVYENRSDVLPYLGFRHITGVKEWDSASKARYIHQLKTTTSYTLSEISHMIGDTYNMTERLYLGWNLLEQASEQLSIDNDNFYKFPFSYMYDAVRMPEVRNFLGIPPNKHRVPKSHLNNLSELISWLFGSKSLHQPPVVERKSQLPKLAAIVSDKKATTAIRQGQSIDDAFQETVGEENLIINWLSRASRDLDKAKGVIHRHKDSVEISELIQRCADTIRRLDRELKI
;
A
#
# COMPACT_ATOMS: atom_id res chain seq x y z
N MET A 1 36.57 8.76 29.87
CA MET A 1 35.44 8.26 30.66
C MET A 1 34.96 6.99 30.00
N ALA A 2 35.21 5.84 30.65
CA ALA A 2 34.92 4.53 30.09
C ALA A 2 33.40 4.27 30.09
N ASN A 3 32.89 3.85 28.93
CA ASN A 3 31.51 3.46 28.74
C ASN A 3 31.28 2.13 29.49
N LYS A 4 30.72 2.22 30.71
CA LYS A 4 30.35 1.05 31.50
C LYS A 4 29.11 0.44 30.86
N LEU A 5 29.32 -0.52 29.95
CA LEU A 5 28.28 -1.46 29.55
C LEU A 5 27.73 -2.09 30.83
N LEU A 6 26.42 -1.98 31.04
CA LEU A 6 25.72 -2.66 32.13
C LEU A 6 25.99 -4.17 31.99
N PRO A 7 26.32 -4.87 33.08
CA PRO A 7 26.55 -6.31 33.02
C PRO A 7 25.27 -7.00 32.54
N TYR A 8 25.43 -7.87 31.54
CA TYR A 8 24.44 -8.85 31.13
C TYR A 8 24.26 -9.82 32.31
N THR A 9 23.33 -9.50 33.20
CA THR A 9 22.91 -10.41 34.27
C THR A 9 22.14 -11.54 33.63
N ASP A 10 22.44 -12.77 34.03
CA ASP A 10 21.69 -13.95 33.64
C ASP A 10 20.19 -13.68 33.71
N ASP A 11 19.59 -13.81 32.53
CA ASP A 11 18.21 -13.66 32.13
C ASP A 11 17.22 -14.14 33.21
N PRO A 12 16.44 -13.25 33.88
CA PRO A 12 15.08 -13.62 34.15
C PRO A 12 14.39 -13.46 32.80
N THR A 13 14.39 -14.52 31.98
CA THR A 13 13.22 -14.71 31.14
C THR A 13 12.06 -14.62 32.14
N PRO A 14 11.15 -13.63 32.05
CA PRO A 14 10.00 -13.63 32.93
C PRO A 14 9.32 -14.95 32.65
N THR A 15 9.44 -15.89 33.61
CA THR A 15 8.87 -17.22 33.57
C THR A 15 7.43 -16.99 33.16
N GLY A 16 7.13 -17.35 31.91
CA GLY A 16 5.98 -16.76 31.25
C GLY A 16 4.75 -17.14 32.04
N SER A 17 4.07 -16.16 32.64
CA SER A 17 2.80 -16.42 33.30
C SER A 17 1.95 -17.29 32.39
N PRO A 18 1.33 -18.36 32.90
CA PRO A 18 0.55 -19.25 32.06
C PRO A 18 -0.56 -18.45 31.37
N VAL A 19 -0.81 -18.78 30.10
CA VAL A 19 -1.97 -18.21 29.39
C VAL A 19 -3.23 -18.81 30.02
N GLN A 20 -4.10 -17.93 30.48
CA GLN A 20 -5.40 -18.26 31.06
C GLN A 20 -6.51 -17.73 30.15
N VAL A 21 -7.62 -18.46 30.06
CA VAL A 21 -8.81 -17.97 29.35
C VAL A 21 -9.63 -17.13 30.34
N LEU A 22 -9.93 -15.88 29.97
CA LEU A 22 -10.68 -14.96 30.81
C LEU A 22 -11.90 -14.38 30.07
N PRO A 23 -13.04 -14.19 30.77
CA PRO A 23 -14.18 -13.46 30.22
C PRO A 23 -13.84 -12.00 29.90
N VAL A 24 -14.23 -11.53 28.71
CA VAL A 24 -14.02 -10.14 28.23
C VAL A 24 -14.63 -9.10 29.16
N GLU A 25 -15.70 -9.45 29.86
CA GLU A 25 -16.35 -8.61 30.87
C GLU A 25 -15.45 -8.28 32.07
N ARG A 26 -14.50 -9.16 32.42
CA ARG A 26 -13.54 -8.97 33.53
C ARG A 26 -12.31 -8.16 33.13
N LEU A 27 -12.17 -7.84 31.85
CA LEU A 27 -11.03 -7.12 31.31
C LEU A 27 -11.34 -5.62 31.18
N LEU A 28 -10.39 -4.77 31.58
CA LEU A 28 -10.50 -3.31 31.54
C LEU A 28 -9.47 -2.74 30.56
N LEU A 29 -9.85 -1.70 29.83
CA LEU A 29 -8.95 -0.92 29.00
C LEU A 29 -7.98 -0.13 29.87
N ASP A 30 -6.73 -0.05 29.45
CA ASP A 30 -5.66 0.65 30.16
C ASP A 30 -5.68 2.16 29.83
N PRO A 31 -5.98 3.03 30.82
CA PRO A 31 -5.94 4.48 30.61
C PRO A 31 -4.53 5.04 30.48
N GLU A 32 -3.49 4.29 30.83
CA GLU A 32 -2.07 4.70 30.71
C GLU A 32 -1.45 4.27 29.37
N ASN A 33 -2.24 3.76 28.43
CA ASN A 33 -1.74 3.37 27.12
C ASN A 33 -1.14 4.58 26.39
N PRO A 34 0.15 4.56 25.99
CA PRO A 34 0.82 5.71 25.36
C PRO A 34 0.21 6.18 24.03
N ARG A 35 -0.68 5.38 23.43
CA ARG A 35 -1.40 5.75 22.21
C ARG A 35 -2.62 6.63 22.48
N LEU A 36 -3.08 6.71 23.72
CA LEU A 36 -4.22 7.51 24.12
C LEU A 36 -3.79 8.95 24.43
N SER A 37 -4.57 9.90 23.97
CA SER A 37 -4.50 11.32 24.31
C SER A 37 -5.49 11.66 25.43
N LEU A 38 -5.60 10.78 26.42
CA LEU A 38 -6.52 10.90 27.54
C LEU A 38 -5.77 10.98 28.87
N PRO A 39 -6.36 11.62 29.89
CA PRO A 39 -5.81 11.56 31.24
C PRO A 39 -5.92 10.13 31.81
N ALA A 40 -5.01 9.76 32.71
CA ALA A 40 -4.97 8.43 33.33
C ALA A 40 -6.24 8.05 34.13
N ASN A 41 -7.11 9.01 34.42
CA ASN A 41 -8.40 8.80 35.09
C ASN A 41 -9.60 8.75 34.11
N ALA A 42 -9.34 8.65 32.80
CA ALA A 42 -10.41 8.59 31.81
C ALA A 42 -11.30 7.36 32.01
N THR A 43 -12.62 7.57 31.85
CA THR A 43 -13.61 6.49 31.92
C THR A 43 -13.42 5.49 30.79
N GLN A 44 -13.78 4.21 31.02
CA GLN A 44 -13.75 3.16 30.00
C GLN A 44 -14.49 3.54 28.70
N GLN A 45 -15.62 4.26 28.81
CA GLN A 45 -16.39 4.73 27.64
C GLN A 45 -15.62 5.76 26.79
N ARG A 46 -14.89 6.68 27.43
CA ARG A 46 -14.04 7.65 26.73
C ARG A 46 -12.87 6.96 26.04
N ILE A 47 -12.20 6.03 26.72
CA ILE A 47 -11.10 5.25 26.14
C ILE A 47 -11.60 4.44 24.94
N LEU A 48 -12.74 3.77 25.09
CA LEU A 48 -13.33 2.97 24.02
C LEU A 48 -13.68 3.82 22.79
N LYS A 49 -14.27 5.00 23.01
CA LYS A 49 -14.61 5.94 21.95
C LYS A 49 -13.37 6.43 21.21
N GLU A 50 -12.32 6.81 21.93
CA GLU A 50 -11.07 7.26 21.32
C GLU A 50 -10.37 6.15 20.52
N LEU A 51 -10.32 4.94 21.07
CA LEU A 51 -9.77 3.77 20.36
C LEU A 51 -10.52 3.53 19.05
N TYR A 52 -11.85 3.62 19.09
CA TYR A 52 -12.66 3.49 17.89
C TYR A 52 -12.38 4.60 16.86
N GLU A 53 -12.41 5.87 17.26
CA GLU A 53 -12.28 7.01 16.34
C GLU A 53 -10.87 7.14 15.71
N PHE A 54 -9.81 6.78 16.45
CA PHE A 54 -8.44 7.10 16.04
C PHE A 54 -7.55 5.88 15.79
N HIS A 55 -8.00 4.66 16.10
CA HIS A 55 -7.14 3.46 16.03
C HIS A 55 -7.69 2.32 15.17
N ARG A 56 -8.48 2.62 14.13
CA ARG A 56 -8.93 1.66 13.08
C ARG A 56 -9.43 0.35 13.69
N LEU A 57 -10.49 0.40 14.50
CA LEU A 57 -11.05 -0.81 15.12
C LEU A 57 -11.93 -1.61 14.16
N GLU A 58 -12.43 -1.00 13.10
CA GLU A 58 -13.32 -1.62 12.12
C GLU A 58 -12.69 -2.85 11.47
N GLU A 59 -11.40 -2.75 11.11
CA GLU A 59 -10.62 -3.86 10.56
C GLU A 59 -10.42 -4.99 11.57
N LEU A 60 -10.18 -4.64 12.83
CA LEU A 60 -10.05 -5.63 13.91
C LEU A 60 -11.39 -6.33 14.20
N ILE A 61 -12.49 -5.58 14.24
CA ILE A 61 -13.83 -6.13 14.42
C ILE A 61 -14.14 -7.10 13.27
N SER A 62 -13.91 -6.67 12.02
CA SER A 62 -14.10 -7.51 10.85
C SER A 62 -13.27 -8.80 10.92
N SER A 63 -11.99 -8.69 11.30
CA SER A 63 -11.10 -9.85 11.46
C SER A 63 -11.58 -10.79 12.57
N LEU A 64 -11.98 -10.28 13.74
CA LEU A 64 -12.50 -11.09 14.86
C LEU A 64 -13.82 -11.79 14.50
N LEU A 65 -14.71 -11.11 13.77
CA LEU A 65 -15.97 -11.70 13.29
C LEU A 65 -15.75 -12.72 12.18
N THR A 66 -14.66 -12.62 11.43
CA THR A 66 -14.31 -13.60 10.39
C THR A 66 -13.59 -14.80 10.98
N ASN A 67 -12.47 -14.55 11.67
CA ASN A 67 -11.49 -15.55 12.08
C ASN A 67 -11.68 -16.07 13.52
N GLY A 68 -12.44 -15.36 14.35
CA GLY A 68 -12.39 -15.55 15.81
C GLY A 68 -11.16 -14.88 16.41
N TYR A 69 -10.87 -15.20 17.67
CA TYR A 69 -9.69 -14.69 18.36
C TYR A 69 -8.49 -15.61 18.12
N PHE A 70 -7.35 -15.06 17.70
CA PHE A 70 -6.11 -15.83 17.51
C PHE A 70 -5.45 -16.14 18.86
N HIS A 71 -5.39 -17.42 19.23
CA HIS A 71 -4.85 -17.83 20.53
C HIS A 71 -3.35 -17.60 20.67
N GLU A 72 -2.64 -17.54 19.55
CA GLU A 72 -1.21 -17.25 19.44
C GLU A 72 -0.88 -15.80 19.82
N GLU A 73 -1.88 -14.93 19.90
CA GLU A 73 -1.74 -13.56 20.35
C GLU A 73 -2.58 -13.30 21.62
N PRO A 74 -2.22 -13.84 22.80
CA PRO A 74 -2.94 -13.53 24.03
C PRO A 74 -2.91 -12.02 24.32
N LEU A 75 -3.94 -11.51 25.00
CA LEU A 75 -3.83 -10.18 25.62
C LEU A 75 -2.83 -10.26 26.78
N VAL A 76 -2.20 -9.14 27.12
CA VAL A 76 -1.38 -9.06 28.33
C VAL A 76 -2.08 -8.16 29.32
N ALA A 77 -2.24 -8.63 30.56
CA ALA A 77 -2.95 -7.93 31.59
C ALA A 77 -2.24 -7.98 32.94
N ILE A 78 -2.62 -7.09 33.84
CA ILE A 78 -2.22 -7.07 35.24
C ILE A 78 -3.49 -7.02 36.12
N PRO A 79 -3.45 -7.49 37.38
CA PRO A 79 -4.55 -7.31 38.31
C PRO A 79 -5.01 -5.85 38.40
N ALA A 80 -6.31 -5.61 38.29
CA ALA A 80 -6.89 -4.29 38.51
C ALA A 80 -7.11 -4.05 40.01
N SER A 81 -7.32 -2.79 40.40
CA SER A 81 -7.69 -2.46 41.80
C SER A 81 -9.02 -3.09 42.21
N ARG A 82 -9.91 -3.36 41.26
CA ARG A 82 -11.15 -4.11 41.49
C ARG A 82 -10.84 -5.60 41.48
N ASN A 83 -11.08 -6.27 42.60
CA ASN A 83 -10.84 -7.71 42.74
C ASN A 83 -11.57 -8.52 41.65
N GLY A 84 -10.87 -9.48 41.04
CA GLY A 84 -11.37 -10.32 39.95
C GLY A 84 -11.38 -9.67 38.55
N TYR A 85 -10.89 -8.43 38.43
CA TYR A 85 -10.74 -7.73 37.15
C TYR A 85 -9.26 -7.53 36.81
N TYR A 86 -8.99 -7.37 35.51
CA TYR A 86 -7.63 -7.20 34.99
C TYR A 86 -7.55 -6.03 34.04
N THR A 87 -6.52 -5.20 34.18
CA THR A 87 -6.23 -4.10 33.25
C THR A 87 -5.35 -4.61 32.12
N VAL A 88 -5.83 -4.51 30.88
CA VAL A 88 -5.12 -4.99 29.68
C VAL A 88 -4.08 -3.95 29.25
N VAL A 89 -2.82 -4.26 29.50
CA VAL A 89 -1.66 -3.43 29.18
C VAL A 89 -1.12 -3.69 27.77
N GLU A 90 -1.42 -4.84 27.16
CA GLU A 90 -1.17 -5.12 25.74
C GLU A 90 -2.40 -5.63 25.01
N GLY A 91 -2.67 -5.06 23.82
CA GLY A 91 -3.82 -5.45 23.01
C GLY A 91 -5.10 -4.65 23.32
N ASN A 92 -4.97 -3.43 23.84
CA ASN A 92 -6.09 -2.51 24.08
C ASN A 92 -7.06 -2.36 22.90
N ARG A 93 -6.52 -2.25 21.67
CA ARG A 93 -7.35 -2.19 20.45
C ARG A 93 -8.19 -3.45 20.25
N ARG A 94 -7.62 -4.63 20.54
CA ARG A 94 -8.34 -5.92 20.46
C ARG A 94 -9.39 -6.04 21.55
N LEU A 95 -9.07 -5.66 22.79
CA LEU A 95 -10.07 -5.60 23.86
C LEU A 95 -11.21 -4.63 23.52
N ALA A 96 -10.90 -3.46 22.98
CA ALA A 96 -11.90 -2.49 22.56
C ALA A 96 -12.84 -3.07 21.48
N ALA A 97 -12.28 -3.72 20.45
CA ALA A 97 -13.05 -4.41 19.43
C ALA A 97 -13.95 -5.49 20.02
N LEU A 98 -13.43 -6.34 20.92
CA LEU A 98 -14.20 -7.37 21.63
C LEU A 98 -15.36 -6.75 22.43
N LYS A 99 -15.11 -5.67 23.18
CA LYS A 99 -16.17 -4.97 23.94
C LYS A 99 -17.26 -4.40 23.05
N ILE A 100 -16.92 -3.89 21.87
CA ILE A 100 -17.88 -3.37 20.89
C ILE A 100 -18.69 -4.50 20.24
N ILE A 101 -18.07 -5.66 20.03
CA ILE A 101 -18.74 -6.86 19.52
C ILE A 101 -19.74 -7.38 20.54
N SER A 102 -19.32 -7.55 21.81
CA SER A 102 -20.13 -8.16 22.87
C SER A 102 -21.23 -7.25 23.44
N GLN A 103 -21.22 -5.93 23.18
CA GLN A 103 -22.19 -4.98 23.75
C GLN A 103 -22.77 -4.05 22.67
N PRO A 104 -23.74 -4.53 21.87
CA PRO A 104 -24.36 -3.73 20.80
C PRO A 104 -24.91 -2.38 21.29
N GLU A 105 -25.47 -2.32 22.51
CA GLU A 105 -26.00 -1.09 23.12
C GLU A 105 -24.94 0.01 23.30
N ILE A 106 -23.66 -0.34 23.46
CA ILE A 106 -22.58 0.64 23.52
C ILE A 106 -22.43 1.38 22.18
N ARG A 107 -22.70 0.71 21.05
CA ARG A 107 -22.58 1.30 19.71
C ARG A 107 -23.53 2.49 19.56
N GLY A 108 -24.79 2.29 19.93
CA GLY A 108 -25.82 3.33 19.89
C GLY A 108 -25.50 4.49 20.84
N ARG A 109 -25.06 4.19 22.07
CA ARG A 109 -24.71 5.20 23.07
C ARG A 109 -23.50 6.07 22.71
N LEU A 110 -22.49 5.47 22.08
CA LEU A 110 -21.26 6.17 21.69
C LEU A 110 -21.32 6.75 20.27
N GLY A 111 -22.40 6.48 19.52
CA GLY A 111 -22.58 6.93 18.14
C GLY A 111 -21.64 6.26 17.16
N LEU A 112 -21.20 5.03 17.44
CA LEU A 112 -20.29 4.27 16.57
C LEU A 112 -21.07 3.83 15.32
N LYS A 113 -20.58 4.19 14.13
CA LYS A 113 -21.24 3.90 12.86
C LYS A 113 -20.51 2.78 12.11
N SER A 114 -21.12 2.17 11.10
CA SER A 114 -20.41 1.28 10.18
C SER A 114 -19.75 0.04 10.82
N ILE A 115 -20.36 -0.52 11.88
CA ILE A 115 -19.90 -1.76 12.50
C ILE A 115 -20.85 -2.89 12.09
N PRO A 116 -20.36 -4.01 11.53
CA PRO A 116 -21.21 -5.15 11.21
C PRO A 116 -21.86 -5.73 12.47
N ASP A 117 -23.09 -6.20 12.33
CA ASP A 117 -23.76 -6.94 13.39
C ASP A 117 -23.08 -8.29 13.59
N ALA A 118 -22.96 -8.69 14.86
CA ALA A 118 -22.41 -9.98 15.24
C ALA A 118 -23.56 -10.94 15.50
N THR A 119 -23.44 -12.17 15.01
CA THR A 119 -24.34 -13.27 15.36
C THR A 119 -24.07 -13.74 16.80
N ASP A 120 -25.06 -14.36 17.45
CA ASP A 120 -24.90 -14.90 18.80
C ASP A 120 -23.70 -15.86 18.88
N ASN A 121 -23.55 -16.75 17.89
CA ASN A 121 -22.39 -17.65 17.80
C ASN A 121 -21.04 -16.91 17.74
N GLN A 122 -20.97 -15.76 17.07
CA GLN A 122 -19.75 -14.95 17.01
C GLN A 122 -19.49 -14.22 18.33
N ILE A 123 -20.53 -13.82 19.05
CA ILE A 123 -20.40 -13.21 20.38
C ILE A 123 -19.91 -14.26 21.38
N ASP A 124 -20.53 -15.44 21.39
CA ASP A 124 -20.22 -16.53 22.31
C ASP A 124 -18.76 -17.00 22.17
N ARG A 125 -18.30 -17.22 20.93
CA ARG A 125 -16.91 -17.63 20.70
C ARG A 125 -15.86 -16.55 21.03
N LEU A 126 -16.29 -15.31 21.22
CA LEU A 126 -15.44 -14.16 21.57
C LEU A 126 -15.67 -13.68 23.02
N ALA A 127 -16.51 -14.37 23.80
CA ALA A 127 -16.84 -14.01 25.17
C ALA A 127 -15.68 -14.25 26.14
N GLU A 128 -14.86 -15.27 25.86
CA GLU A 128 -13.67 -15.62 26.64
C GLU A 128 -12.45 -15.71 25.73
N ILE A 129 -11.34 -15.12 26.16
CA ILE A 129 -10.14 -14.98 25.33
C ILE A 129 -8.87 -15.31 26.12
N PRO A 130 -7.78 -15.73 25.46
CA PRO A 130 -6.51 -16.01 26.12
C PRO A 130 -5.82 -14.73 26.59
N VAL A 131 -5.42 -14.72 27.86
CA VAL A 131 -4.77 -13.61 28.55
C VAL A 131 -3.55 -14.13 29.29
N LYS A 132 -2.43 -13.42 29.16
CA LYS A 132 -1.23 -13.61 29.98
C LYS A 132 -1.24 -12.57 31.11
N VAL A 133 -1.36 -13.04 32.35
CA VAL A 133 -1.49 -12.15 33.52
C VAL A 133 -0.14 -12.02 34.23
N TYR A 134 0.38 -10.81 34.34
CA TYR A 134 1.58 -10.49 35.10
C TYR A 134 1.20 -9.87 36.43
N GLU A 135 2.06 -10.02 37.45
CA GLU A 135 1.79 -9.42 38.75
C GLU A 135 1.84 -7.89 38.69
N ASN A 136 2.86 -7.33 38.01
CA ASN A 136 3.10 -5.89 37.97
C ASN A 136 3.30 -5.37 36.55
N ARG A 137 2.96 -4.09 36.30
CA ARG A 137 3.21 -3.43 35.01
C ARG A 137 4.70 -3.44 34.65
N SER A 138 5.59 -3.27 35.63
CA SER A 138 7.04 -3.27 35.45
C SER A 138 7.54 -4.50 34.69
N ASP A 139 6.90 -5.64 34.92
CA ASP A 139 7.33 -6.95 34.42
C ASP A 139 7.03 -7.11 32.91
N VAL A 140 6.19 -6.24 32.36
CA VAL A 140 5.84 -6.23 30.92
C VAL A 140 6.47 -5.09 30.14
N LEU A 141 7.02 -4.05 30.80
CA LEU A 141 7.54 -2.86 30.13
C LEU A 141 8.60 -3.17 29.05
N PRO A 142 9.61 -4.05 29.31
CA PRO A 142 10.61 -4.38 28.27
C PRO A 142 9.98 -5.04 27.04
N TYR A 143 9.03 -5.95 27.26
CA TYR A 143 8.28 -6.63 26.19
C TYR A 143 7.46 -5.64 25.36
N LEU A 144 6.73 -4.73 26.02
CA LEU A 144 5.94 -3.69 25.34
C LEU A 144 6.83 -2.78 24.49
N GLY A 145 7.97 -2.34 25.04
CA GLY A 145 8.95 -1.53 24.33
C GLY A 145 9.44 -2.22 23.07
N PHE A 146 9.91 -3.47 23.18
CA PHE A 146 10.37 -4.22 22.01
C PHE A 146 9.26 -4.44 20.97
N ARG A 147 8.06 -4.87 21.40
CA ARG A 147 6.95 -5.17 20.49
C ARG A 147 6.42 -3.97 19.73
N HIS A 148 6.40 -2.77 20.32
CA HIS A 148 5.82 -1.58 19.68
C HIS A 148 6.83 -0.62 19.06
N ILE A 149 8.07 -0.60 19.56
CA ILE A 149 9.11 0.26 19.00
C ILE A 149 9.84 -0.46 17.87
N THR A 150 10.21 -1.72 18.07
CA THR A 150 10.86 -2.52 17.02
C THR A 150 9.83 -3.10 16.04
N GLY A 151 8.68 -3.56 16.57
CA GLY A 151 7.60 -4.09 15.75
C GLY A 151 7.90 -5.45 15.10
N VAL A 152 6.87 -6.03 14.48
CA VAL A 152 7.05 -7.13 13.53
C VAL A 152 7.33 -6.51 12.17
N LYS A 153 8.32 -7.03 11.44
CA LYS A 153 8.60 -6.58 10.07
C LYS A 153 7.39 -6.90 9.19
N GLU A 154 6.72 -5.86 8.71
CA GLU A 154 5.61 -6.01 7.79
C GLU A 154 6.05 -6.66 6.48
N TRP A 155 5.17 -7.49 5.91
CA TRP A 155 5.36 -8.00 4.57
C TRP A 155 5.26 -6.87 3.55
N ASP A 156 6.19 -6.85 2.61
CA ASP A 156 6.09 -5.98 1.44
C ASP A 156 4.90 -6.38 0.54
N SER A 157 4.54 -5.49 -0.38
CA SER A 157 3.41 -5.71 -1.29
C SER A 157 3.53 -6.99 -2.13
N ALA A 158 4.75 -7.37 -2.55
CA ALA A 158 4.99 -8.59 -3.31
C ALA A 158 4.74 -9.86 -2.47
N SER A 159 5.19 -9.85 -1.20
CA SER A 159 5.00 -10.96 -0.28
C SER A 159 3.53 -11.12 0.11
N LYS A 160 2.83 -10.02 0.35
CA LYS A 160 1.36 -10.02 0.53
C LYS A 160 0.66 -10.59 -0.70
N ALA A 161 1.04 -10.16 -1.90
CA ALA A 161 0.44 -10.63 -3.14
C ALA A 161 0.66 -12.12 -3.41
N ARG A 162 1.87 -12.63 -3.13
CA ARG A 162 2.19 -14.07 -3.17
C ARG A 162 1.29 -14.87 -2.24
N TYR A 163 1.11 -14.40 -1.01
CA TYR A 163 0.24 -15.06 -0.05
C TYR A 163 -1.23 -15.06 -0.50
N ILE A 164 -1.74 -13.92 -0.99
CA ILE A 164 -3.10 -13.83 -1.56
C ILE A 164 -3.26 -14.78 -2.74
N HIS A 165 -2.28 -14.83 -3.65
CA HIS A 165 -2.28 -15.74 -4.79
C HIS A 165 -2.28 -17.22 -4.36
N GLN A 166 -1.44 -17.57 -3.38
CA GLN A 166 -1.39 -18.90 -2.79
C GLN A 166 -2.75 -19.29 -2.19
N LEU A 167 -3.35 -18.43 -1.38
CA LEU A 167 -4.69 -18.69 -0.82
C LEU A 167 -5.72 -18.90 -1.94
N LYS A 168 -5.73 -18.02 -2.94
CA LYS A 168 -6.71 -18.08 -4.04
C LYS A 168 -6.59 -19.33 -4.92
N THR A 169 -5.39 -19.93 -5.00
CA THR A 169 -5.08 -21.10 -5.84
C THR A 169 -5.13 -22.42 -5.10
N THR A 170 -4.83 -22.43 -3.79
CA THR A 170 -4.80 -23.65 -2.97
C THR A 170 -6.08 -23.89 -2.16
N THR A 171 -6.98 -22.90 -2.12
CA THR A 171 -8.24 -22.98 -1.38
C THR A 171 -9.43 -22.57 -2.26
N SER A 172 -10.65 -22.77 -1.76
CA SER A 172 -11.88 -22.30 -2.42
C SER A 172 -12.25 -20.86 -2.05
N TYR A 173 -11.45 -20.17 -1.25
CA TYR A 173 -11.77 -18.81 -0.81
C TYR A 173 -11.84 -17.84 -1.99
N THR A 174 -12.84 -16.98 -1.93
CA THR A 174 -13.03 -15.81 -2.78
C THR A 174 -12.06 -14.69 -2.35
N LEU A 175 -11.81 -13.72 -3.25
CA LEU A 175 -11.00 -12.55 -2.89
C LEU A 175 -11.64 -11.73 -1.76
N SER A 176 -12.97 -11.76 -1.63
CA SER A 176 -13.69 -11.11 -0.54
C SER A 176 -13.41 -11.81 0.79
N GLU A 177 -13.53 -13.13 0.86
CA GLU A 177 -13.18 -13.88 2.07
C GLU A 177 -11.70 -13.68 2.43
N ILE A 178 -10.81 -13.71 1.44
CA ILE A 178 -9.37 -13.45 1.65
C ILE A 178 -9.14 -12.06 2.23
N SER A 179 -9.78 -11.01 1.70
CA SER A 179 -9.60 -9.66 2.22
C SER A 179 -10.04 -9.53 3.68
N HIS A 180 -11.15 -10.17 4.06
CA HIS A 180 -11.62 -10.18 5.45
C HIS A 180 -10.69 -10.98 6.37
N MET A 181 -10.19 -12.13 5.92
CA MET A 181 -9.27 -12.98 6.70
C MET A 181 -7.97 -12.24 7.04
N ILE A 182 -7.38 -11.54 6.05
CA ILE A 182 -6.11 -10.83 6.24
C ILE A 182 -6.26 -9.41 6.81
N GLY A 183 -7.50 -8.93 6.97
CA GLY A 183 -7.78 -7.58 7.46
C GLY A 183 -7.37 -6.46 6.49
N ASP A 184 -7.45 -6.70 5.18
CA ASP A 184 -7.19 -5.70 4.13
C ASP A 184 -8.50 -5.36 3.38
N THR A 185 -8.49 -4.28 2.62
CA THR A 185 -9.61 -3.91 1.76
C THR A 185 -9.71 -4.87 0.57
N TYR A 186 -10.93 -5.12 0.10
CA TYR A 186 -11.15 -5.88 -1.15
C TYR A 186 -10.37 -5.27 -2.33
N ASN A 187 -10.44 -3.94 -2.47
CA ASN A 187 -9.76 -3.21 -3.54
C ASN A 187 -8.24 -3.40 -3.53
N MET A 188 -7.59 -3.43 -2.36
CA MET A 188 -6.16 -3.68 -2.29
C MET A 188 -5.85 -5.16 -2.55
N THR A 189 -6.64 -6.07 -1.97
CA THR A 189 -6.49 -7.51 -2.13
C THR A 189 -6.59 -7.92 -3.61
N GLU A 190 -7.59 -7.39 -4.33
CA GLU A 190 -7.78 -7.62 -5.75
C GLU A 190 -6.61 -7.07 -6.58
N ARG A 191 -6.10 -5.87 -6.27
CA ARG A 191 -4.93 -5.28 -6.95
C ARG A 191 -3.70 -6.17 -6.82
N LEU A 192 -3.38 -6.56 -5.60
CA LEU A 192 -2.22 -7.39 -5.30
C LEU A 192 -2.35 -8.75 -6.01
N TYR A 193 -3.54 -9.37 -5.94
CA TYR A 193 -3.82 -10.61 -6.65
C TYR A 193 -3.66 -10.47 -8.16
N LEU A 194 -4.29 -9.46 -8.78
CA LEU A 194 -4.22 -9.21 -10.22
C LEU A 194 -2.77 -9.02 -10.69
N GLY A 195 -2.01 -8.16 -10.00
CA GLY A 195 -0.62 -7.89 -10.34
C GLY A 195 0.23 -9.16 -10.29
N TRP A 196 0.11 -9.96 -9.24
CA TRP A 196 0.89 -11.19 -9.10
C TRP A 196 0.45 -12.29 -10.07
N ASN A 197 -0.86 -12.48 -10.23
CA ASN A 197 -1.41 -13.51 -11.12
C ASN A 197 -0.98 -13.32 -12.58
N LEU A 198 -0.78 -12.08 -13.01
CA LEU A 198 -0.25 -11.77 -14.35
C LEU A 198 1.26 -12.00 -14.47
N LEU A 199 2.04 -11.75 -13.41
CA LEU A 199 3.46 -12.12 -13.40
C LEU A 199 3.64 -13.63 -13.42
N GLU A 200 2.85 -14.38 -12.64
CA GLU A 200 2.81 -15.85 -12.69
C GLU A 200 2.45 -16.34 -14.09
N GLN A 201 1.40 -15.77 -14.70
CA GLN A 201 1.03 -16.11 -16.07
C GLN A 201 2.18 -15.88 -17.07
N ALA A 202 2.90 -14.76 -16.93
CA ALA A 202 4.04 -14.47 -17.78
C ALA A 202 5.21 -15.43 -17.53
N SER A 203 5.47 -15.81 -16.28
CA SER A 203 6.47 -16.82 -15.95
C SER A 203 6.14 -18.17 -16.58
N GLU A 204 4.90 -18.63 -16.43
CA GLU A 204 4.40 -19.91 -16.95
C GLU A 204 4.40 -19.99 -18.49
N GLN A 205 4.02 -18.90 -19.17
CA GLN A 205 3.68 -18.93 -20.60
C GLN A 205 4.67 -18.18 -21.50
N LEU A 206 5.54 -17.35 -20.94
CA LEU A 206 6.52 -16.54 -21.68
C LEU A 206 7.96 -16.78 -21.20
N SER A 207 8.16 -17.64 -20.19
CA SER A 207 9.48 -17.92 -19.59
C SER A 207 10.20 -16.65 -19.14
N ILE A 208 9.45 -15.63 -18.72
CA ILE A 208 10.02 -14.40 -18.15
C ILE A 208 10.42 -14.70 -16.72
N ASP A 209 11.71 -14.50 -16.43
CA ASP A 209 12.27 -14.77 -15.12
C ASP A 209 11.76 -13.77 -14.08
N ASN A 210 11.22 -14.31 -12.98
CA ASN A 210 10.68 -13.55 -11.87
C ASN A 210 11.76 -12.81 -11.07
N ASP A 211 13.05 -13.16 -11.23
CA ASP A 211 14.16 -12.57 -10.49
C ASP A 211 14.31 -11.05 -10.70
N ASN A 212 13.80 -10.51 -11.82
CA ASN A 212 13.78 -9.06 -12.05
C ASN A 212 12.69 -8.34 -11.22
N PHE A 213 11.64 -9.04 -10.79
CA PHE A 213 10.53 -8.44 -10.05
C PHE A 213 10.86 -8.11 -8.60
N TYR A 214 11.95 -8.68 -8.05
CA TYR A 214 12.46 -8.33 -6.72
C TYR A 214 13.27 -7.04 -6.71
N LYS A 215 13.77 -6.57 -7.87
CA LYS A 215 14.60 -5.35 -7.97
C LYS A 215 13.79 -4.10 -8.23
N PHE A 216 12.60 -4.23 -8.80
CA PHE A 216 11.73 -3.11 -9.13
C PHE A 216 10.47 -3.08 -8.27
N PRO A 217 9.86 -1.91 -8.04
CA PRO A 217 8.70 -1.83 -7.17
C PRO A 217 7.51 -2.58 -7.80
N PHE A 218 7.14 -3.73 -7.22
CA PHE A 218 5.94 -4.50 -7.61
C PHE A 218 4.67 -3.64 -7.74
N SER A 219 4.62 -2.51 -7.03
CA SER A 219 3.58 -1.48 -7.19
C SER A 219 3.35 -0.98 -8.60
N TYR A 220 4.34 -1.01 -9.48
CA TYR A 220 4.17 -0.57 -10.85
C TYR A 220 3.20 -1.49 -11.60
N MET A 221 3.29 -2.80 -11.35
CA MET A 221 2.42 -3.80 -11.98
C MET A 221 0.97 -3.65 -11.50
N TYR A 222 0.71 -3.69 -10.19
CA TYR A 222 -0.66 -3.68 -9.69
C TYR A 222 -1.36 -2.32 -9.88
N ASP A 223 -0.61 -1.21 -10.01
CA ASP A 223 -1.20 0.09 -10.32
C ASP A 223 -1.39 0.32 -11.82
N ALA A 224 -0.48 -0.17 -12.68
CA ALA A 224 -0.66 -0.10 -14.14
C ALA A 224 -1.90 -0.89 -14.58
N VAL A 225 -2.05 -2.13 -14.12
CA VAL A 225 -3.15 -3.04 -14.52
C VAL A 225 -4.52 -2.54 -14.03
N ARG A 226 -4.58 -1.55 -13.14
CA ARG A 226 -5.84 -0.90 -12.77
C ARG A 226 -6.32 0.15 -13.76
N MET A 227 -5.42 0.68 -14.57
CA MET A 227 -5.77 1.69 -15.56
C MET A 227 -6.60 1.02 -16.68
N PRO A 228 -7.81 1.52 -16.98
CA PRO A 228 -8.67 0.91 -17.99
C PRO A 228 -7.99 0.72 -19.34
N GLU A 229 -7.16 1.68 -19.74
CA GLU A 229 -6.38 1.66 -20.97
C GLU A 229 -5.42 0.47 -21.01
N VAL A 230 -4.72 0.20 -19.89
CA VAL A 230 -3.81 -0.94 -19.76
C VAL A 230 -4.60 -2.25 -19.75
N ARG A 231 -5.74 -2.33 -19.06
CA ARG A 231 -6.60 -3.53 -19.11
C ARG A 231 -7.09 -3.85 -20.51
N ASN A 232 -7.49 -2.81 -21.25
CA ASN A 232 -7.92 -2.93 -22.64
C ASN A 232 -6.77 -3.38 -23.54
N PHE A 233 -5.58 -2.79 -23.37
CA PHE A 233 -4.36 -3.20 -24.07
C PHE A 233 -4.01 -4.67 -23.80
N LEU A 234 -4.15 -5.14 -22.57
CA LEU A 234 -3.95 -6.53 -22.19
C LEU A 234 -5.11 -7.46 -22.59
N GLY A 235 -6.22 -6.92 -23.09
CA GLY A 235 -7.42 -7.68 -23.46
C GLY A 235 -8.08 -8.40 -22.28
N ILE A 236 -7.92 -7.92 -21.05
CA ILE A 236 -8.47 -8.56 -19.84
C ILE A 236 -9.95 -8.17 -19.68
N PRO A 237 -10.91 -9.11 -19.82
CA PRO A 237 -12.32 -8.78 -19.66
C PRO A 237 -12.67 -8.30 -18.24
N PRO A 238 -13.83 -7.65 -18.04
CA PRO A 238 -14.36 -7.39 -16.71
C PRO A 238 -14.44 -8.69 -15.89
N ASN A 239 -14.12 -8.60 -14.60
CA ASN A 239 -14.14 -9.73 -13.64
C ASN A 239 -13.22 -10.92 -14.00
N LYS A 240 -12.28 -10.74 -14.94
CA LYS A 240 -11.23 -11.71 -15.25
C LYS A 240 -9.88 -11.17 -14.75
N HIS A 241 -9.00 -12.14 -14.46
CA HIS A 241 -7.72 -11.90 -13.81
C HIS A 241 -6.52 -12.37 -14.64
N ARG A 242 -6.77 -12.91 -15.84
CA ARG A 242 -5.75 -13.42 -16.77
C ARG A 242 -5.91 -12.80 -18.16
N VAL A 243 -4.78 -12.68 -18.85
CA VAL A 243 -4.67 -12.24 -20.23
C VAL A 243 -5.03 -13.40 -21.18
N PRO A 244 -5.85 -13.19 -22.22
CA PRO A 244 -6.11 -14.22 -23.23
C PRO A 244 -4.85 -14.51 -24.06
N LYS A 245 -4.74 -15.74 -24.59
CA LYS A 245 -3.56 -16.17 -25.39
C LYS A 245 -3.21 -15.20 -26.53
N SER A 246 -4.20 -14.59 -27.17
CA SER A 246 -4.02 -13.62 -28.25
C SER A 246 -3.34 -12.31 -27.83
N HIS A 247 -3.24 -12.02 -26.53
CA HIS A 247 -2.67 -10.79 -25.97
C HIS A 247 -1.44 -11.04 -25.09
N LEU A 248 -0.88 -12.25 -25.10
CA LEU A 248 0.32 -12.57 -24.32
C LEU A 248 1.54 -11.71 -24.70
N ASN A 249 1.66 -11.33 -25.98
CA ASN A 249 2.71 -10.40 -26.41
C ASN A 249 2.57 -9.04 -25.71
N ASN A 250 1.36 -8.52 -25.56
CA ASN A 250 1.10 -7.25 -24.87
C ASN A 250 1.45 -7.35 -23.38
N LEU A 251 1.23 -8.51 -22.75
CA LEU A 251 1.67 -8.77 -21.37
C LEU A 251 3.20 -8.75 -21.27
N SER A 252 3.90 -9.40 -22.21
CA SER A 252 5.37 -9.38 -22.28
C SER A 252 5.91 -7.96 -22.45
N GLU A 253 5.29 -7.16 -23.33
CA GLU A 253 5.67 -5.77 -23.58
C GLU A 253 5.46 -4.91 -22.34
N LEU A 254 4.30 -5.00 -21.69
CA LEU A 254 4.03 -4.27 -20.45
C LEU A 254 5.08 -4.60 -19.38
N ILE A 255 5.36 -5.88 -19.16
CA ILE A 255 6.35 -6.33 -18.18
C ILE A 255 7.74 -5.76 -18.51
N SER A 256 8.16 -5.81 -19.79
CA SER A 256 9.42 -5.22 -20.23
C SER A 256 9.46 -3.70 -20.02
N TRP A 257 8.38 -2.98 -20.31
CA TRP A 257 8.33 -1.54 -20.09
C TRP A 257 8.36 -1.15 -18.60
N LEU A 258 7.78 -1.98 -17.72
CA LEU A 258 7.77 -1.71 -16.28
C LEU A 258 9.05 -2.13 -15.57
N PHE A 259 9.68 -3.24 -16.00
CA PHE A 259 10.75 -3.90 -15.24
C PHE A 259 12.04 -4.14 -16.04
N GLY A 260 12.02 -3.82 -17.33
CA GLY A 260 13.07 -4.18 -18.26
C GLY A 260 13.12 -5.68 -18.55
N SER A 261 14.05 -6.05 -19.43
CA SER A 261 14.36 -7.43 -19.76
C SER A 261 15.87 -7.59 -19.89
N LYS A 262 16.47 -8.35 -18.97
CA LYS A 262 17.91 -8.68 -19.04
C LYS A 262 18.24 -9.53 -20.26
N SER A 263 17.40 -10.51 -20.59
CA SER A 263 17.62 -11.38 -21.76
C SER A 263 17.62 -10.58 -23.06
N LEU A 264 16.76 -9.56 -23.16
CA LEU A 264 16.69 -8.66 -24.31
C LEU A 264 17.62 -7.44 -24.21
N HIS A 265 18.38 -7.30 -23.13
CA HIS A 265 19.23 -6.12 -22.86
C HIS A 265 18.45 -4.80 -22.89
N GLN A 266 17.19 -4.83 -22.46
CA GLN A 266 16.29 -3.67 -22.44
C GLN A 266 16.13 -3.17 -21.00
N PRO A 267 16.45 -1.89 -20.70
CA PRO A 267 16.07 -1.29 -19.42
C PRO A 267 14.55 -1.06 -19.35
N PRO A 268 13.98 -0.87 -18.13
CA PRO A 268 12.60 -0.43 -18.01
C PRO A 268 12.40 0.93 -18.68
N VAL A 269 11.26 1.11 -19.32
CA VAL A 269 10.84 2.39 -19.93
C VAL A 269 10.18 3.30 -18.88
N VAL A 270 9.52 2.70 -17.89
CA VAL A 270 8.95 3.41 -16.75
C VAL A 270 9.97 3.45 -15.61
N GLU A 271 10.56 4.62 -15.39
CA GLU A 271 11.52 4.82 -14.30
C GLU A 271 10.80 5.20 -13.00
N ARG A 272 9.72 5.99 -13.10
CA ARG A 272 8.98 6.55 -11.97
C ARG A 272 7.51 6.21 -12.06
N LYS A 273 6.91 5.89 -10.91
CA LYS A 273 5.47 5.59 -10.78
C LYS A 273 4.55 6.67 -11.37
N SER A 274 4.97 7.95 -11.33
CA SER A 274 4.22 9.07 -11.92
C SER A 274 4.10 9.01 -13.45
N GLN A 275 4.86 8.15 -14.13
CA GLN A 275 4.79 7.95 -15.58
C GLN A 275 3.76 6.89 -15.99
N LEU A 276 3.19 6.11 -15.05
CA LEU A 276 2.17 5.10 -15.37
C LEU A 276 0.97 5.66 -16.16
N PRO A 277 0.43 6.86 -15.84
CA PRO A 277 -0.65 7.45 -16.64
C PRO A 277 -0.23 7.75 -18.09
N LYS A 278 1.04 8.11 -18.32
CA LYS A 278 1.56 8.30 -19.69
C LYS A 278 1.60 6.98 -20.44
N LEU A 279 2.09 5.92 -19.80
CA LEU A 279 2.09 4.58 -20.39
C LEU A 279 0.66 4.14 -20.73
N ALA A 280 -0.31 4.38 -19.85
CA ALA A 280 -1.72 4.08 -20.10
C ALA A 280 -2.26 4.82 -21.33
N ALA A 281 -1.98 6.12 -21.47
CA ALA A 281 -2.35 6.88 -22.66
C ALA A 281 -1.68 6.33 -23.93
N ILE A 282 -0.38 6.00 -23.86
CA ILE A 282 0.39 5.44 -24.99
C ILE A 282 -0.24 4.14 -25.50
N VAL A 283 -0.54 3.19 -24.61
CA VAL A 283 -1.08 1.89 -25.01
C VAL A 283 -2.52 1.95 -25.55
N SER A 284 -3.20 3.08 -25.34
CA SER A 284 -4.52 3.35 -25.93
C SER A 284 -4.46 3.96 -27.33
N ASP A 285 -3.30 4.48 -27.74
CA ASP A 285 -3.09 5.10 -29.06
C ASP A 285 -2.17 4.25 -29.94
N LYS A 286 -2.58 3.97 -31.18
CA LYS A 286 -1.83 3.09 -32.09
C LYS A 286 -0.48 3.67 -32.51
N LYS A 287 -0.40 4.99 -32.74
CA LYS A 287 0.81 5.68 -33.19
C LYS A 287 1.81 5.73 -32.03
N ALA A 288 1.36 6.12 -30.84
CA ALA A 288 2.15 6.11 -29.61
C ALA A 288 2.64 4.71 -29.23
N THR A 289 1.77 3.70 -29.31
CA THR A 289 2.16 2.30 -29.04
C THR A 289 3.25 1.83 -30.02
N THR A 290 3.17 2.24 -31.29
CA THR A 290 4.22 1.93 -32.28
C THR A 290 5.53 2.62 -31.92
N ALA A 291 5.48 3.89 -31.49
CA ALA A 291 6.67 4.65 -31.08
C ALA A 291 7.42 3.99 -29.90
N ILE A 292 6.71 3.63 -28.82
CA ILE A 292 7.34 2.96 -27.66
C ILE A 292 7.89 1.57 -28.01
N ARG A 293 7.23 0.82 -28.91
CA ARG A 293 7.73 -0.47 -29.43
C ARG A 293 9.01 -0.32 -30.27
N GLN A 294 9.18 0.81 -30.93
CA GLN A 294 10.40 1.15 -31.69
C GLN A 294 11.56 1.64 -30.79
N GLY A 295 11.36 1.67 -29.48
CA GLY A 295 12.39 2.05 -28.51
C GLY A 295 12.46 3.56 -28.22
N GLN A 296 11.45 4.33 -28.62
CA GLN A 296 11.37 5.73 -28.21
C GLN A 296 11.16 5.85 -26.70
N SER A 297 11.58 6.98 -26.12
CA SER A 297 11.35 7.26 -24.71
C SER A 297 9.85 7.37 -24.41
N ILE A 298 9.46 7.14 -23.15
CA ILE A 298 8.07 7.31 -22.73
C ILE A 298 7.54 8.73 -22.97
N ASP A 299 8.40 9.74 -22.90
CA ASP A 299 8.01 11.12 -23.12
C ASP A 299 7.75 11.43 -24.60
N ASP A 300 8.59 10.87 -25.49
CA ASP A 300 8.44 11.01 -26.94
C ASP A 300 7.23 10.21 -27.45
N ALA A 301 7.09 8.96 -27.02
CA ALA A 301 5.93 8.15 -27.37
C ALA A 301 4.61 8.77 -26.85
N PHE A 302 4.63 9.40 -25.66
CA PHE A 302 3.46 10.10 -25.14
C PHE A 302 3.10 11.33 -25.97
N GLN A 303 4.05 12.00 -26.61
CA GLN A 303 3.73 13.12 -27.49
C GLN A 303 2.75 12.69 -28.61
N GLU A 304 2.93 11.50 -29.17
CA GLU A 304 2.05 11.00 -30.23
C GLU A 304 0.56 10.91 -29.83
N THR A 305 0.25 10.87 -28.52
CA THR A 305 -1.12 10.82 -27.99
C THR A 305 -1.85 12.17 -28.00
N VAL A 306 -1.11 13.28 -28.06
CA VAL A 306 -1.64 14.62 -27.76
C VAL A 306 -2.27 15.28 -29.01
N GLY A 307 -2.12 14.66 -30.19
CA GLY A 307 -2.50 15.23 -31.47
C GLY A 307 -1.49 16.28 -31.95
N GLU A 308 -1.22 16.33 -33.26
CA GLU A 308 -0.13 17.14 -33.82
C GLU A 308 -0.26 18.64 -33.48
N GLU A 309 -1.48 19.17 -33.41
CA GLU A 309 -1.73 20.56 -33.03
C GLU A 309 -1.30 20.88 -31.59
N ASN A 310 -1.70 20.07 -30.61
CA ASN A 310 -1.31 20.30 -29.22
C ASN A 310 0.19 20.04 -29.00
N LEU A 311 0.82 19.18 -29.81
CA LEU A 311 2.28 19.03 -29.82
C LEU A 311 2.99 20.30 -30.25
N ILE A 312 2.54 20.90 -31.35
CA ILE A 312 3.04 22.18 -31.83
C ILE A 312 2.86 23.24 -30.73
N ILE A 313 1.68 23.32 -30.09
CA ILE A 313 1.42 24.24 -28.98
C ILE A 313 2.38 24.01 -27.81
N ASN A 314 2.60 22.76 -27.40
CA ASN A 314 3.50 22.42 -26.29
C ASN A 314 4.97 22.75 -26.60
N TRP A 315 5.45 22.42 -27.80
CA TRP A 315 6.82 22.74 -28.23
C TRP A 315 7.05 24.24 -28.29
N LEU A 316 6.12 24.99 -28.89
CA LEU A 316 6.18 26.45 -28.96
C LEU A 316 6.11 27.08 -27.56
N SER A 317 5.26 26.56 -26.67
CA SER A 317 5.15 27.04 -25.28
C SER A 317 6.43 26.78 -24.47
N ARG A 318 7.12 25.65 -24.70
CA ARG A 318 8.41 25.36 -24.06
C ARG A 318 9.51 26.26 -24.62
N ALA A 319 9.59 26.39 -25.94
CA ALA A 319 10.54 27.27 -26.61
C ALA A 319 10.37 28.73 -26.13
N SER A 320 9.12 29.23 -26.04
CA SER A 320 8.83 30.57 -25.52
C SER A 320 9.35 30.77 -24.09
N ARG A 321 9.09 29.81 -23.19
CA ARG A 321 9.57 29.89 -21.81
C ARG A 321 11.10 29.89 -21.70
N ASP A 322 11.78 29.10 -22.53
CA ASP A 322 13.23 29.04 -22.52
C ASP A 322 13.86 30.30 -23.16
N LEU A 323 13.21 30.90 -24.16
CA LEU A 323 13.58 32.22 -24.69
C LEU A 323 13.38 33.33 -23.66
N ASP A 324 12.31 33.31 -22.86
CA ASP A 324 12.09 34.28 -21.77
C ASP A 324 13.19 34.18 -20.69
N LYS A 325 13.61 32.97 -20.34
CA LYS A 325 14.75 32.77 -19.43
C LYS A 325 16.04 33.35 -20.02
N ALA A 326 16.33 33.07 -21.28
CA ALA A 326 17.51 33.59 -21.97
C ALA A 326 17.50 35.13 -22.01
N LYS A 327 16.35 35.74 -22.34
CA LYS A 327 16.14 37.20 -22.32
C LYS A 327 16.49 37.83 -20.97
N GLY A 328 16.19 37.15 -19.86
CA GLY A 328 16.50 37.64 -18.52
C GLY A 328 18.00 37.81 -18.24
N VAL A 329 18.87 37.06 -18.92
CA VAL A 329 20.32 37.03 -18.63
C VAL A 329 21.20 37.50 -19.81
N ILE A 330 20.63 37.65 -21.00
CA ILE A 330 21.38 37.96 -22.24
C ILE A 330 22.22 39.24 -22.17
N HIS A 331 21.81 40.22 -21.35
CA HIS A 331 22.54 41.48 -21.15
C HIS A 331 23.98 41.29 -20.65
N ARG A 332 24.32 40.11 -20.11
CA ARG A 332 25.66 39.73 -19.63
C ARG A 332 26.59 39.21 -20.72
N HIS A 333 26.08 38.93 -21.92
CA HIS A 333 26.82 38.23 -22.98
C HIS A 333 26.61 38.89 -24.36
N LYS A 334 26.60 40.22 -24.41
CA LYS A 334 26.23 41.01 -25.62
C LYS A 334 27.13 40.76 -26.84
N ASP A 335 28.40 40.42 -26.62
CA ASP A 335 29.39 40.25 -27.69
C ASP A 335 29.58 38.77 -28.11
N SER A 336 28.75 37.86 -27.59
CA SER A 336 28.83 36.44 -27.95
C SER A 336 28.26 36.19 -29.34
N VAL A 337 29.15 35.85 -30.27
CA VAL A 337 28.79 35.46 -31.65
C VAL A 337 27.91 34.21 -31.66
N GLU A 338 28.25 33.19 -30.86
CA GLU A 338 27.49 31.93 -30.77
C GLU A 338 26.03 32.15 -30.30
N ILE A 339 25.83 33.02 -29.31
CA ILE A 339 24.46 33.38 -28.85
C ILE A 339 23.71 34.12 -29.96
N SER A 340 24.37 35.03 -30.68
CA SER A 340 23.77 35.75 -31.80
C SER A 340 23.33 34.81 -32.93
N GLU A 341 24.16 33.83 -33.29
CA GLU A 341 23.85 32.81 -34.30
C GLU A 341 22.67 31.92 -33.87
N LEU A 342 22.62 31.51 -32.60
CA LEU A 342 21.50 30.72 -32.06
C LEU A 342 20.18 31.51 -32.08
N ILE A 343 20.21 32.80 -31.75
CA ILE A 343 19.04 33.68 -31.83
C ILE A 343 18.57 33.78 -33.28
N GLN A 344 19.49 33.99 -34.22
CA GLN A 344 19.16 34.10 -35.63
C GLN A 344 18.51 32.80 -36.15
N ARG A 345 19.05 31.64 -35.77
CA ARG A 345 18.48 30.33 -36.10
C ARG A 345 17.07 30.14 -35.53
N CYS A 346 16.83 30.55 -34.29
CA CYS A 346 15.50 30.51 -33.68
C CYS A 346 14.53 31.43 -34.44
N ALA A 347 14.93 32.66 -34.75
CA ALA A 347 14.13 33.63 -35.50
C ALA A 347 13.78 33.14 -36.91
N ASP A 348 14.73 32.53 -37.62
CA ASP A 348 14.50 31.95 -38.94
C ASP A 348 13.51 30.78 -38.89
N THR A 349 13.61 29.94 -37.86
CA THR A 349 12.68 28.82 -37.66
C THR A 349 11.26 29.34 -37.39
N ILE A 350 11.10 30.35 -36.52
CA ILE A 350 9.80 30.99 -36.23
C ILE A 350 9.21 31.61 -37.51
N ARG A 351 10.02 32.31 -38.30
CA ARG A 351 9.57 32.90 -39.59
C ARG A 351 9.12 31.85 -40.60
N ARG A 352 9.73 30.67 -40.62
CA ARG A 352 9.29 29.55 -41.47
C ARG A 352 7.96 28.99 -40.99
N LEU A 353 7.81 28.75 -39.68
CA LEU A 353 6.56 28.27 -39.09
C LEU A 353 5.37 29.22 -39.34
N ASP A 354 5.58 30.53 -39.23
CA ASP A 354 4.54 31.54 -39.49
C ASP A 354 4.06 31.55 -40.96
N ARG A 355 4.93 31.18 -41.91
CA ARG A 355 4.55 31.08 -43.33
C ARG A 355 3.64 29.88 -43.61
N GLU A 356 3.88 28.76 -42.91
CA GLU A 356 3.06 27.55 -43.03
C GLU A 356 1.62 27.75 -42.51
N LEU A 357 1.40 28.73 -41.61
CA LEU A 357 0.08 29.06 -41.04
C LEU A 357 -0.74 30.06 -41.89
N LYS A 358 -0.16 30.66 -42.92
CA LYS A 358 -0.78 31.72 -43.74
C LYS A 358 -1.40 31.22 -45.05
N ILE A 359 -1.79 29.94 -45.10
CA ILE A 359 -2.45 29.31 -46.25
C ILE A 359 -3.97 29.43 -46.13
#